data_AF-A0A0T5NQ98-F1
#
_entry.id   AF-A0A0T5NQ98-F1
#
_cell.length_a   1.000
_cell.length_b   1.000
_cell.length_c   1.000
_cell.angle_alpha   90.00
_cell.angle_beta   90.00
_cell.angle_gamma   90.00
#
_symmetry.space_group_name_H-M   'P 1'
#
loop_
_entity.id
_entity.type
_entity.pdbx_description
1 polymer ?
#
loop_
_entity_poly.entity_id
_entity_poly.type
_entity_poly.pdbx_seq_one_letter_code
_entity_poly.pdbx_strand_id
1 'polypeptide(L)'
;MIEASARLPLTAALSQEREAFLSLRQSPQSSALRHVFFAERAAEAQARNYPDDGRAFKTACVVGGGNMGASIAYALATAGLAVQIVERDEASRA
;
A
#
# COMPACT_ATOMS: atom_id res chain seq x y z
N MET A 1 -0.61 -6.03 26.33
CA MET A 1 -1.70 -5.04 26.48
C MET A 1 -3.04 -5.75 26.57
N ILE A 2 -3.50 -6.42 25.50
CA ILE A 2 -4.80 -7.13 25.50
C ILE A 2 -4.94 -8.17 26.63
N GLU A 3 -3.91 -8.97 26.88
CA GLU A 3 -3.92 -9.95 27.99
C GLU A 3 -4.04 -9.28 29.36
N ALA A 4 -3.34 -8.16 29.58
CA ALA A 4 -3.37 -7.44 30.85
C ALA A 4 -4.75 -6.81 31.09
N SER A 5 -5.38 -6.26 30.04
CA SER A 5 -6.75 -5.73 30.10
C SER A 5 -7.80 -6.80 30.45
N ALA A 6 -7.53 -8.07 30.16
CA ALA A 6 -8.42 -9.17 30.51
C ALA A 6 -8.23 -9.70 31.95
N ARG A 7 -7.14 -9.34 32.63
CA ARG A 7 -6.75 -9.93 33.94
C ARG A 7 -6.60 -8.91 35.07
N LEU A 8 -6.37 -7.63 34.76
CA LEU A 8 -6.12 -6.58 35.75
C LEU A 8 -7.28 -5.60 35.84
N PRO A 9 -7.46 -4.94 37.00
CA PRO A 9 -8.33 -3.77 37.10
C PRO A 9 -7.93 -2.69 36.08
N LEU A 10 -8.92 -1.99 35.53
CA LEU A 10 -8.75 -1.02 34.43
C LEU A 10 -7.57 -0.07 34.64
N THR A 11 -7.47 0.56 35.81
CA THR A 11 -6.40 1.53 36.11
C THR A 11 -5.00 0.91 36.02
N ALA A 12 -4.85 -0.33 36.48
CA ALA A 12 -3.57 -1.04 36.42
C ALA A 12 -3.23 -1.45 34.97
N ALA A 13 -4.22 -1.93 34.20
CA ALA A 13 -4.05 -2.27 32.80
C ALA A 13 -3.66 -1.05 31.95
N LEU A 14 -4.31 0.09 32.17
CA LEU A 14 -4.00 1.36 31.48
C LEU A 14 -2.59 1.87 31.82
N SER A 15 -2.16 1.72 33.07
CA SER A 15 -0.80 2.09 33.47
C SER A 15 0.24 1.26 32.72
N GLN A 16 0.04 -0.06 32.64
CA GLN A 16 0.93 -0.95 31.89
C GLN A 16 0.89 -0.69 30.38
N GLU A 17 -0.29 -0.43 29.81
CA GLU A 17 -0.43 -0.03 28.41
C GLU A 17 0.37 1.24 28.11
N ARG A 18 0.26 2.26 28.97
CA ARG A 18 1.00 3.51 28.81
C ARG A 18 2.51 3.28 28.84
N GLU A 19 2.99 2.48 29.78
CA GLU A 19 4.42 2.15 29.90
C GLU A 19 4.93 1.46 28.63
N ALA A 20 4.24 0.40 28.20
CA ALA A 20 4.59 -0.34 26.99
C ALA A 20 4.56 0.57 25.75
N PHE A 21 3.53 1.41 25.61
CA PHE A 21 3.42 2.36 24.51
C PHE A 21 4.59 3.34 24.49
N LEU A 22 4.95 3.94 25.63
CA LEU A 22 6.04 4.91 25.70
C LEU A 22 7.39 4.27 25.36
N SER A 23 7.63 3.04 25.83
CA SER A 23 8.82 2.26 25.50
C SER A 23 8.91 1.99 24.00
N LEU A 24 7.85 1.41 23.40
CA LEU A 24 7.83 1.13 21.96
C LEU A 24 7.90 2.40 21.12
N ARG A 25 7.27 3.50 21.55
CA ARG A 25 7.29 4.78 20.84
C ARG A 25 8.70 5.34 20.70
N GLN A 26 9.58 5.08 21.68
CA GLN A 26 10.97 5.51 21.69
C GLN A 26 11.90 4.56 20.91
N SER A 27 11.42 3.39 20.50
CA SER A 27 12.24 2.42 19.76
C SER A 27 12.68 2.92 18.37
N PRO A 28 13.82 2.44 17.85
CA PRO A 28 14.25 2.71 16.48
C PRO A 28 13.21 2.26 15.44
N GLN A 29 12.54 1.13 15.67
CA GLN A 29 11.51 0.58 14.77
C GLN A 29 10.32 1.54 14.64
N SER A 30 9.83 2.07 15.77
CA SER A 30 8.77 3.10 15.76
C SER A 30 9.20 4.38 15.03
N SER A 31 10.47 4.79 15.16
CA SER A 31 11.03 5.90 14.39
C SER A 31 10.99 5.62 12.88
N ALA A 32 11.47 4.45 12.46
CA ALA A 32 11.48 4.04 11.06
C ALA A 32 10.08 3.95 10.44
N LEU A 33 9.11 3.38 11.17
CA LEU A 33 7.72 3.28 10.69
C LEU A 33 7.07 4.67 10.53
N ARG A 34 7.32 5.61 11.45
CA ARG A 34 6.86 7.00 11.29
C ARG A 34 7.52 7.68 10.08
N HIS A 35 8.80 7.42 9.84
CA HIS A 35 9.48 7.92 8.65
C HIS A 35 8.83 7.40 7.36
N VAL A 36 8.59 6.09 7.25
CA VAL A 36 7.90 5.48 6.10
C VAL A 36 6.51 6.08 5.91
N PHE A 37 5.74 6.25 6.99
CA PHE A 37 4.42 6.89 6.94
C PHE A 37 4.47 8.30 6.32
N PHE A 38 5.43 9.13 6.72
CA PHE A 38 5.56 10.47 6.13
C PHE A 38 6.07 10.42 4.69
N ALA A 39 6.96 9.49 4.36
CA ALA A 39 7.46 9.31 3.00
C ALA A 39 6.34 8.90 2.03
N GLU A 40 5.48 7.96 2.42
CA GLU A 40 4.32 7.53 1.61
C GLU A 40 3.35 8.69 1.36
N ARG A 41 3.00 9.45 2.40
CA ARG A 41 2.14 10.63 2.26
C ARG A 41 2.77 11.72 1.39
N ALA A 42 4.09 11.91 1.50
CA ALA A 42 4.80 12.87 0.68
C ALA A 42 4.84 12.46 -0.79
N ALA A 43 4.98 11.16 -1.08
CA ALA A 43 4.93 10.59 -2.42
C ALA A 43 3.52 10.76 -3.04
N GLU A 44 2.47 10.42 -2.30
CA GLU A 44 1.08 10.62 -2.75
C GLU A 44 0.79 12.12 -3.01
N ALA A 45 1.30 13.00 -2.14
CA ALA A 45 1.14 14.44 -2.32
C ALA A 45 1.78 14.98 -3.61
N GLN A 46 2.77 14.29 -4.20
CA GLN A 46 3.38 14.70 -5.46
C GLN A 46 2.40 14.67 -6.63
N ALA A 47 1.32 13.88 -6.56
CA ALA A 47 0.30 13.84 -7.60
C ALA A 47 -0.28 15.24 -7.88
N ARG A 48 -0.39 16.09 -6.86
CA ARG A 48 -0.88 17.48 -6.97
C ARG A 48 0.04 18.41 -7.77
N ASN A 49 1.30 18.02 -7.98
CA ASN A 49 2.26 18.81 -8.74
C ASN A 49 2.15 18.57 -10.25
N TYR A 50 1.39 17.56 -10.68
CA TYR A 50 1.17 17.26 -12.09
C TYR A 50 -0.19 17.80 -12.52
N PRO A 51 -0.30 18.39 -13.72
CA PRO A 51 -1.58 18.80 -14.27
C PRO A 51 -2.47 17.57 -14.46
N ASP A 52 -3.65 17.61 -13.85
CA ASP A 52 -4.71 16.62 -14.03
C ASP A 52 -5.79 17.25 -14.93
N ASP A 53 -5.99 16.66 -16.12
CA ASP A 53 -7.05 17.06 -17.05
C ASP A 53 -8.42 16.44 -16.69
N GLY A 54 -8.50 15.71 -15.57
CA GLY A 54 -9.70 15.06 -15.07
C GLY A 54 -10.16 13.91 -15.95
N ARG A 55 -9.31 13.43 -16.87
CA ARG A 55 -9.71 12.41 -17.83
C ARG A 55 -9.74 11.04 -17.17
N ALA A 56 -10.95 10.49 -17.04
CA ALA A 56 -11.10 9.11 -16.61
C ALA A 56 -10.59 8.14 -17.69
N PHE A 57 -9.58 7.35 -17.35
CA PHE A 57 -9.10 6.25 -18.18
C PHE A 57 -9.97 5.01 -17.95
N LYS A 58 -10.52 4.44 -19.03
CA LYS A 58 -11.37 3.24 -18.99
C LYS A 58 -10.68 2.00 -19.56
N THR A 59 -9.62 2.20 -20.33
CA THR A 59 -8.93 1.16 -21.09
C THR A 59 -7.42 1.32 -20.94
N ALA A 60 -6.70 0.20 -20.89
CA ALA A 60 -5.25 0.18 -20.92
C ALA A 60 -4.73 -0.89 -21.90
N CYS A 61 -3.55 -0.68 -22.46
CA CYS A 61 -2.86 -1.64 -23.31
C CYS A 61 -1.51 -2.00 -22.69
N VAL A 62 -1.23 -3.30 -22.56
CA VAL A 62 0.04 -3.84 -22.08
C VAL A 62 0.73 -4.56 -23.24
N VAL A 63 1.94 -4.11 -23.58
CA VAL A 63 2.75 -4.72 -24.63
C VAL A 63 3.72 -5.71 -23.99
N GLY A 64 3.58 -6.98 -24.35
CA GLY A 64 4.20 -8.13 -23.69
C GLY A 64 3.25 -8.80 -22.71
N GLY A 65 3.07 -10.12 -22.85
CA GLY A 65 2.24 -11.03 -22.07
C GLY A 65 3.04 -12.03 -21.22
N GLY A 66 4.37 -11.94 -21.20
CA GLY A 66 5.20 -12.67 -20.23
C GLY A 66 4.90 -12.28 -18.77
N ASN A 67 5.56 -12.90 -17.80
CA ASN A 67 5.25 -12.78 -16.36
C ASN A 67 5.02 -11.34 -15.85
N MET A 68 5.85 -10.38 -16.28
CA MET A 68 5.69 -8.97 -15.89
C MET A 68 4.49 -8.31 -16.57
N GLY A 69 4.26 -8.59 -17.86
CA GLY A 69 3.12 -8.08 -18.60
C GLY A 69 1.80 -8.59 -18.05
N ALA A 70 1.74 -9.89 -17.72
CA ALA A 70 0.59 -10.50 -17.08
C ALA A 70 0.28 -9.88 -15.70
N SER A 71 1.28 -9.61 -14.87
CA SER A 71 1.07 -9.00 -13.55
C SER A 71 0.63 -7.53 -13.63
N ILE A 72 1.20 -6.77 -14.58
CA ILE A 72 0.75 -5.40 -14.86
C ILE A 72 -0.70 -5.40 -15.36
N ALA A 73 -1.03 -6.28 -16.32
CA ALA A 73 -2.38 -6.40 -16.84
C ALA A 73 -3.38 -6.79 -15.74
N TYR A 74 -3.00 -7.72 -14.85
CA TYR A 74 -3.81 -8.11 -13.70
C TYR A 74 -4.07 -6.95 -12.73
N ALA A 75 -3.04 -6.16 -12.39
CA ALA A 75 -3.18 -5.01 -11.50
C ALA A 75 -4.14 -3.95 -12.10
N LEU A 76 -4.00 -3.65 -13.40
CA LEU A 76 -4.87 -2.70 -14.11
C LEU A 76 -6.31 -3.21 -14.22
N ALA A 77 -6.50 -4.50 -14.51
CA ALA A 77 -7.83 -5.11 -14.55
C ALA A 77 -8.51 -5.10 -13.18
N THR A 78 -7.76 -5.37 -12.11
CA THR A 78 -8.26 -5.30 -10.72
C THR A 78 -8.64 -3.88 -10.31
N ALA A 79 -7.98 -2.87 -10.89
CA ALA A 79 -8.35 -1.46 -10.74
C ALA A 79 -9.56 -1.04 -11.61
N GLY A 80 -10.18 -1.97 -12.34
CA GLY A 80 -11.41 -1.74 -13.11
C GLY A 80 -11.20 -1.24 -14.54
N LEU A 81 -9.97 -1.23 -15.06
CA LEU A 81 -9.70 -0.89 -16.45
C LEU A 81 -9.94 -2.09 -17.37
N ALA A 82 -10.47 -1.87 -18.56
CA ALA A 82 -10.48 -2.87 -19.61
C ALA A 82 -9.07 -2.97 -20.23
N VAL A 83 -8.42 -4.12 -20.10
CA VAL A 83 -7.01 -4.29 -20.49
C VAL A 83 -6.89 -5.13 -21.77
N GLN A 84 -6.11 -4.63 -22.73
CA GLN A 84 -5.66 -5.39 -23.90
C GLN A 84 -4.18 -5.77 -23.73
N ILE A 85 -3.84 -7.04 -23.98
CA ILE A 85 -2.45 -7.50 -24.01
C ILE A 85 -2.05 -7.72 -25.47
N VAL A 86 -0.89 -7.20 -25.86
CA VAL A 86 -0.34 -7.35 -27.22
C VAL A 86 0.94 -8.16 -27.15
N GLU A 87 1.02 -9.22 -27.95
CA GLU A 87 2.21 -10.07 -28.07
C GLU A 87 2.68 -10.17 -29.52
N ARG A 88 3.94 -10.58 -29.69
CA ARG A 88 4.58 -10.63 -31.02
C ARG A 88 4.01 -11.73 -31.92
N ASP A 89 3.62 -12.86 -31.33
CA ASP A 89 3.08 -14.03 -32.04
C ASP A 89 2.06 -14.80 -31.19
N GLU A 90 1.29 -15.67 -31.84
CA GLU A 90 0.24 -16.48 -31.19
C GLU A 90 0.82 -17.46 -30.18
N ALA A 91 2.05 -17.94 -30.38
CA ALA A 91 2.73 -18.84 -29.44
C ALA A 91 3.08 -18.15 -28.11
N SER A 92 3.17 -16.82 -28.13
CA SER A 92 3.46 -15.98 -26.96
C SER A 92 2.19 -15.50 -26.24
N ARG A 93 0.98 -15.81 -26.72
CA ARG A 93 -0.26 -15.53 -25.97
C ARG A 93 -0.35 -16.47 -24.76
N ALA A 94 -0.09 -15.91 -23.58
CA ALA A 94 -0.33 -16.54 -22.28
C ALA A 94 -1.83 -16.68 -21.99
#